data_AF-A0A059BKI1-F1
#
_entry.id   AF-A0A059BKI1-F1
#
_cell.length_a   1.000
_cell.length_b   1.000
_cell.length_c   1.000
_cell.angle_alpha   90.00
_cell.angle_beta   90.00
_cell.angle_gamma   90.00
#
_symmetry.space_group_name_H-M   'P 1'
#
loop_
_entity.id
_entity.type
_entity.pdbx_description
1 polymer ?
#
loop_
_entity_poly.entity_id
_entity_poly.type
_entity_poly.pdbx_seq_one_letter_code
_entity_poly.pdbx_strand_id
1 'polypeptide(L)'
;MDRAKDVLRKKGPKAAEAAKKAEDLARHMATFIADVAIGRIAQGTKVLAEGGRDKIFRHTFETIPEEKLLKSYPCYLSTSAGPVMGVTYLSMAKLVVIQRHQLKAVVPSTSTVKPTEKYIQVISIDNHEFWFMGFLHYESAVKNLQGAVPTPAPP
;
A
#
# COMPACT_ATOMS: atom_id res chain seq x y z
N MET A 1 40.86 -9.94 -42.58
CA MET A 1 39.38 -9.81 -42.53
C MET A 1 38.92 -9.86 -41.06
N ASP A 2 39.58 -9.10 -40.17
CA ASP A 2 39.60 -9.43 -38.73
C ASP A 2 38.94 -8.40 -37.81
N ARG A 3 38.58 -7.22 -38.33
CA ARG A 3 38.04 -6.12 -37.51
C ARG A 3 36.53 -6.26 -37.22
N ALA A 4 35.79 -7.01 -38.04
CA ALA A 4 34.35 -7.24 -37.86
C ALA A 4 34.04 -8.35 -36.83
N LYS A 5 34.91 -9.35 -36.71
CA LYS A 5 34.73 -10.49 -35.78
C LYS A 5 34.94 -10.08 -34.31
N ASP A 6 35.80 -9.08 -34.06
CA ASP A 6 36.15 -8.65 -32.70
C ASP A 6 35.07 -7.75 -32.06
N VAL A 7 34.29 -7.02 -32.87
CA VAL A 7 33.13 -6.22 -32.40
C VAL A 7 31.93 -7.11 -32.05
N LEU A 8 31.75 -8.23 -32.77
CA LEU A 8 30.72 -9.23 -32.49
C LEU A 8 31.02 -9.98 -31.17
N ARG A 9 32.29 -10.21 -30.84
CA ARG A 9 32.70 -10.91 -29.62
C ARG A 9 32.55 -10.07 -28.34
N LYS A 10 32.68 -8.74 -28.41
CA LYS A 10 32.49 -7.83 -27.25
C LYS A 10 31.03 -7.48 -26.94
N LYS A 11 30.09 -7.68 -27.87
CA LYS A 11 28.65 -7.39 -27.67
C LYS A 11 27.85 -8.54 -27.05
N GLY A 12 28.31 -9.79 -27.18
CA GLY A 12 27.63 -10.99 -26.67
C GLY A 12 27.48 -11.08 -25.14
N PRO A 13 28.55 -10.92 -24.34
CA PRO A 13 28.46 -11.17 -22.89
C PRO A 13 27.59 -10.16 -22.15
N LYS A 14 27.65 -8.87 -22.53
CA LYS A 14 26.80 -7.83 -21.93
C LYS A 14 25.32 -7.97 -22.30
N ALA A 15 25.02 -8.40 -23.53
CA ALA A 15 23.64 -8.62 -23.95
C ALA A 15 23.02 -9.85 -23.24
N ALA A 16 23.79 -10.93 -23.10
CA ALA A 16 23.36 -12.11 -22.36
C ALA A 16 23.16 -11.84 -20.86
N GLU A 17 24.03 -11.03 -20.24
CA GLU A 17 23.89 -10.61 -18.86
C GLU A 17 22.65 -9.73 -18.63
N ALA A 18 22.40 -8.79 -19.54
CA ALA A 18 21.19 -7.97 -19.51
C ALA A 18 19.92 -8.81 -19.67
N ALA A 19 19.92 -9.80 -20.58
CA ALA A 19 18.81 -10.73 -20.76
C ALA A 19 18.55 -11.56 -19.50
N LYS A 20 19.59 -12.16 -18.90
CA LYS A 20 19.46 -12.91 -17.65
C LYS A 20 18.94 -12.05 -16.50
N LYS A 21 19.43 -10.80 -16.38
CA LYS A 21 18.95 -9.85 -15.36
C LYS A 21 17.49 -9.45 -15.59
N ALA A 22 17.07 -9.29 -16.84
CA ALA A 22 15.68 -9.02 -17.19
C ALA A 22 14.77 -10.22 -16.87
N GLU A 23 15.20 -11.45 -17.15
CA GLU A 23 14.48 -12.68 -16.79
C GLU A 23 14.37 -12.86 -15.27
N ASP A 24 15.45 -12.60 -14.53
CA ASP A 24 15.46 -12.67 -13.07
C ASP A 24 14.52 -11.61 -12.45
N LEU A 25 14.50 -10.40 -13.01
CA LEU A 25 13.55 -9.35 -12.62
C LEU A 25 12.11 -9.74 -12.94
N ALA A 26 11.86 -10.28 -14.14
CA ALA A 26 10.53 -10.74 -14.56
C ALA A 26 10.01 -11.87 -13.67
N ARG A 27 10.87 -12.83 -13.31
CA ARG A 27 10.54 -13.92 -12.41
C ARG A 27 10.22 -13.42 -11.00
N HIS A 28 11.04 -12.53 -10.45
CA HIS A 28 10.75 -11.91 -9.15
C HIS A 28 9.42 -11.13 -9.15
N MET A 29 9.13 -10.38 -10.21
CA MET A 29 7.85 -9.68 -10.32
C MET A 29 6.67 -10.66 -10.41
N ALA A 30 6.79 -11.75 -11.17
CA ALA A 30 5.74 -12.76 -11.27
C ALA A 30 5.45 -13.41 -9.92
N THR A 31 6.49 -13.77 -9.15
CA THR A 31 6.34 -14.30 -7.79
C THR A 31 5.68 -13.28 -6.86
N PHE A 32 6.13 -12.02 -6.88
CA PHE A 32 5.53 -10.96 -6.07
C PHE A 32 4.04 -10.77 -6.39
N ILE A 33 3.66 -10.78 -7.68
CA ILE A 33 2.25 -10.67 -8.09
C ILE A 33 1.43 -11.88 -7.61
N ALA A 34 1.98 -13.08 -7.69
CA ALA A 34 1.30 -14.29 -7.20
C ALA A 34 1.08 -14.24 -5.69
N ASP A 35 2.09 -13.84 -4.91
CA ASP A 35 1.99 -13.69 -3.46
C ASP A 35 0.97 -12.61 -3.08
N VAL A 36 0.94 -11.49 -3.81
CA VAL A 36 -0.07 -10.44 -3.66
C VAL A 36 -1.48 -11.01 -3.89
N ALA A 37 -1.68 -11.81 -4.93
CA ALA A 37 -2.98 -12.42 -5.23
C ALA A 37 -3.41 -13.40 -4.13
N ILE A 38 -2.50 -14.28 -3.69
CA ILE A 38 -2.74 -15.24 -2.61
C ILE A 38 -3.11 -14.52 -1.32
N GLY A 39 -2.35 -13.49 -0.92
CA GLY A 39 -2.64 -12.74 0.30
C GLY A 39 -4.01 -12.04 0.25
N ARG A 40 -4.47 -11.59 -0.93
CA ARG A 40 -5.82 -11.04 -1.09
C ARG A 40 -6.91 -12.09 -0.97
N ILE A 41 -6.69 -13.31 -1.47
CA ILE A 41 -7.60 -14.44 -1.30
C ILE A 41 -7.69 -14.83 0.19
N ALA A 42 -6.55 -14.95 0.86
CA ALA A 42 -6.49 -15.23 2.30
C ALA A 42 -7.21 -14.16 3.13
N GLN A 43 -7.05 -12.88 2.76
CA GLN A 43 -7.79 -11.81 3.41
C GLN A 43 -9.31 -11.89 3.15
N GLY A 44 -9.72 -12.21 1.92
CA GLY A 44 -11.13 -12.35 1.56
C GLY A 44 -11.82 -13.48 2.35
N THR A 45 -11.14 -14.62 2.47
CA THR A 45 -11.62 -15.77 3.27
C THR A 45 -11.69 -15.45 4.76
N LYS A 46 -10.71 -14.72 5.32
CA LYS A 46 -10.77 -14.22 6.71
C LYS A 46 -12.02 -13.37 6.96
N VAL A 47 -12.35 -12.46 6.04
CA VAL A 47 -13.56 -11.61 6.14
C VAL A 47 -14.84 -12.45 6.19
N LEU A 48 -14.93 -13.51 5.39
CA LEU A 48 -16.08 -14.41 5.41
C LEU A 48 -16.16 -15.21 6.71
N ALA A 49 -15.04 -15.80 7.14
CA ALA A 49 -14.96 -16.63 8.34
C ALA A 49 -15.29 -15.83 9.62
N GLU A 50 -14.84 -14.58 9.72
CA GLU A 50 -15.08 -13.72 10.88
C GLU A 50 -16.42 -12.94 10.81
N GLY A 51 -17.22 -13.18 9.77
CA GLY A 51 -18.56 -12.60 9.65
C GLY A 51 -18.57 -11.12 9.26
N GLY A 52 -17.56 -10.67 8.51
CA GLY A 52 -17.49 -9.34 7.92
C GLY A 52 -16.46 -8.42 8.56
N ARG A 53 -16.26 -7.27 7.91
CA ARG A 53 -15.19 -6.32 8.29
C ARG A 53 -15.48 -5.54 9.57
N ASP A 54 -16.75 -5.30 9.89
CA ASP A 54 -17.15 -4.63 11.15
C ASP A 54 -16.82 -5.50 12.36
N LYS A 55 -17.09 -6.82 12.29
CA LYS A 55 -16.70 -7.78 13.33
C LYS A 55 -15.18 -7.85 13.49
N ILE A 56 -14.44 -8.01 12.38
CA ILE A 56 -12.97 -7.98 12.42
C ILE A 56 -12.47 -6.70 13.10
N PHE A 57 -13.02 -5.54 12.72
CA PHE A 57 -12.63 -4.24 13.28
C PHE A 57 -12.85 -4.18 14.80
N ARG A 58 -14.04 -4.57 15.28
CA ARG A 58 -14.37 -4.57 16.72
C ARG A 58 -13.57 -5.57 17.53
N HIS A 59 -13.16 -6.70 16.93
CA HIS A 59 -12.32 -7.68 17.60
C HIS A 59 -10.83 -7.29 17.59
N THR A 60 -10.37 -6.59 16.55
CA THR A 60 -8.95 -6.22 16.40
C THR A 60 -8.59 -4.96 17.19
N PHE A 61 -9.52 -4.02 17.33
CA PHE A 61 -9.27 -2.74 17.97
C PHE A 61 -10.17 -2.54 19.17
N GLU A 62 -9.66 -1.86 20.19
CA GLU A 62 -10.50 -1.34 21.27
C GLU A 62 -11.47 -0.30 20.68
N THR A 63 -12.76 -0.62 20.63
CA THR A 63 -13.80 0.29 20.11
C THR A 63 -14.69 0.79 21.23
N ILE A 64 -15.12 2.05 21.15
CA ILE A 64 -16.20 2.53 22.02
C ILE A 64 -17.55 1.98 21.53
N PRO A 65 -18.57 1.81 22.41
CA PRO A 65 -19.83 1.12 22.07
C PRO A 65 -20.55 1.65 20.83
N GLU A 66 -20.46 2.95 20.56
CA GLU A 66 -21.15 3.63 19.45
C GLU A 66 -20.27 3.80 18.20
N GLU A 67 -19.03 3.33 18.25
CA GLU A 67 -18.11 3.44 17.12
C GLU A 67 -18.59 2.56 15.97
N LYS A 68 -18.74 3.18 14.79
CA LYS A 68 -19.11 2.50 13.56
C LYS A 68 -17.95 2.52 12.58
N LEU A 69 -17.68 1.37 11.97
CA LEU A 69 -16.79 1.30 10.82
C LEU A 69 -17.45 1.99 9.63
N LEU A 70 -16.76 2.95 9.02
CA LEU A 70 -17.27 3.71 7.87
C LEU A 70 -16.76 3.13 6.55
N LYS A 71 -15.44 2.93 6.44
CA LYS A 71 -14.78 2.40 5.25
C LYS A 71 -13.62 1.50 5.65
N SER A 72 -13.27 0.60 4.75
CA SER A 72 -12.09 -0.22 4.92
C SER A 72 -11.45 -0.51 3.57
N TYR A 73 -10.13 -0.45 3.53
CA TYR A 73 -9.36 -0.58 2.30
C TYR A 73 -8.21 -1.57 2.52
N PRO A 74 -8.18 -2.70 1.80
CA PRO A 74 -6.97 -3.49 1.67
C PRO A 74 -5.84 -2.65 1.09
N CYS A 75 -4.68 -2.66 1.74
CA CYS A 75 -3.53 -1.85 1.38
C CYS A 75 -2.23 -2.52 1.86
N TYR A 76 -1.11 -1.86 1.63
CA TYR A 76 0.17 -2.19 2.23
C TYR A 76 0.66 -1.01 3.03
N LEU A 77 1.25 -1.26 4.20
CA LEU A 77 2.06 -0.30 4.92
C LEU A 77 3.49 -0.40 4.40
N SER A 78 4.04 0.69 3.88
CA SER A 78 5.43 0.76 3.47
C SER A 78 6.33 0.82 4.70
N THR A 79 7.25 -0.13 4.83
CA THR A 79 8.25 -0.17 5.91
C THR A 79 9.65 -0.31 5.32
N SER A 80 10.69 -0.07 6.12
CA SER A 80 12.08 -0.23 5.69
C SER A 80 12.46 -1.67 5.32
N ALA A 81 11.77 -2.67 5.88
CA ALA A 81 11.93 -4.08 5.52
C ALA A 81 11.10 -4.49 4.29
N GLY A 82 10.32 -3.56 3.74
CA GLY A 82 9.43 -3.76 2.60
C GLY A 82 7.95 -3.55 2.94
N PRO A 83 7.05 -3.66 1.94
CA PRO A 83 5.63 -3.47 2.16
C PRO A 83 5.01 -4.61 2.99
N VAL A 84 4.28 -4.25 4.05
CA VAL A 84 3.52 -5.19 4.89
C VAL A 84 2.06 -5.13 4.50
N MET A 85 1.46 -6.27 4.18
CA MET A 85 0.03 -6.34 3.81
C MET A 85 -0.85 -6.00 5.01
N GLY A 86 -1.90 -5.21 4.80
CA GLY A 86 -2.82 -4.81 5.85
C GLY A 86 -4.15 -4.27 5.35
N VAL A 87 -4.91 -3.69 6.28
CA VAL A 87 -6.20 -3.04 6.01
C VAL A 87 -6.24 -1.70 6.73
N THR A 88 -6.45 -0.63 5.99
CA THR A 88 -6.81 0.66 6.57
C THR A 88 -8.30 0.66 6.89
N TYR A 89 -8.66 0.80 8.17
CA TYR A 89 -10.03 1.01 8.65
C TYR A 89 -10.24 2.49 8.98
N LEU A 90 -11.31 3.05 8.44
CA LEU A 90 -11.78 4.38 8.77
C LEU A 90 -13.09 4.24 9.53
N SER A 91 -13.16 4.84 10.71
CA SER A 91 -14.32 4.75 11.60
C SER A 91 -14.81 6.14 12.02
N MET A 92 -15.94 6.09 12.73
CA MET A 92 -16.32 6.98 13.83
C MET A 92 -15.15 7.77 14.38
N ALA A 93 -14.28 7.16 15.18
CA ALA A 93 -13.37 7.91 16.04
C ALA A 93 -11.90 7.87 15.57
N LYS A 94 -11.53 6.93 14.69
CA LYS A 94 -10.12 6.71 14.32
C LYS A 94 -9.89 6.27 12.88
N LEU A 95 -8.68 6.55 12.42
CA LEU A 95 -8.06 5.98 11.23
C LEU A 95 -6.95 5.04 11.70
N VAL A 96 -7.23 3.73 11.84
CA VAL A 96 -6.41 2.60 12.40
C VAL A 96 -5.19 2.94 13.27
N VAL A 97 -4.21 3.65 12.71
CA VAL A 97 -2.96 4.03 13.37
C VAL A 97 -3.07 5.29 14.24
N ILE A 98 -4.04 6.16 13.96
CA ILE A 98 -4.14 7.51 14.51
C ILE A 98 -5.60 7.81 14.89
N GLN A 99 -5.82 8.27 16.12
CA GLN A 99 -7.11 8.82 16.54
C GLN A 99 -7.46 10.03 15.68
N ARG A 100 -8.73 10.23 15.33
CA ARG A 100 -9.10 11.25 14.35
C ARG A 100 -8.70 12.67 14.77
N HIS A 101 -8.73 12.99 16.06
CA HIS A 101 -8.25 14.28 16.58
C HIS A 101 -6.72 14.41 16.61
N GLN A 102 -5.98 13.30 16.43
CA GLN A 102 -4.52 13.28 16.25
C GLN A 102 -4.11 13.26 14.77
N LEU A 103 -5.08 13.22 13.83
CA LEU A 103 -4.80 13.21 12.39
C LEU A 103 -4.54 14.63 11.90
N LYS A 104 -3.31 14.90 11.46
CA LYS A 104 -2.89 16.21 10.95
C LYS A 104 -3.13 16.36 9.46
N ALA A 105 -2.72 15.38 8.66
CA ALA A 105 -2.86 15.45 7.22
C ALA A 105 -2.96 14.07 6.57
N VAL A 106 -3.63 14.04 5.41
CA VAL A 106 -3.65 12.92 4.47
C VAL A 106 -3.24 13.44 3.11
N VAL A 107 -2.06 13.02 2.63
CA VAL A 107 -1.45 13.54 1.41
C VAL A 107 -1.36 12.42 0.36
N PRO A 108 -2.11 12.52 -0.76
CA PRO A 108 -1.91 11.63 -1.88
C PRO A 108 -0.56 11.94 -2.54
N SER A 109 0.18 10.90 -2.89
CA SER A 109 1.50 11.00 -3.51
C SER A 109 1.70 9.92 -4.57
N THR A 110 2.62 10.16 -5.49
CA THR A 110 2.95 9.22 -6.57
C THR A 110 4.47 9.10 -6.66
N SER A 111 4.98 7.89 -6.88
CA SER A 111 6.42 7.68 -7.07
C SER A 111 6.92 8.44 -8.31
N THR A 112 8.03 9.15 -8.13
CA THR A 112 8.73 9.85 -9.23
C THR A 112 9.41 8.88 -10.19
N VAL A 113 9.72 7.66 -9.74
CA VAL A 113 10.37 6.62 -10.53
C VAL A 113 9.33 5.77 -11.27
N LYS A 114 8.17 5.51 -10.64
CA LYS A 114 7.13 4.65 -11.18
C LYS A 114 5.75 5.26 -10.96
N PRO A 115 5.23 6.07 -11.92
CA PRO A 115 3.98 6.82 -11.76
C PRO A 115 2.72 5.98 -11.49
N THR A 116 2.77 4.66 -11.77
CA THR A 116 1.67 3.74 -11.44
C THR A 116 1.62 3.39 -9.95
N GLU A 117 2.69 3.65 -9.20
CA GLU A 117 2.74 3.44 -7.76
C GLU A 117 2.27 4.69 -7.03
N LYS A 118 1.05 4.59 -6.52
CA LYS A 118 0.39 5.64 -5.75
C LYS A 118 0.46 5.33 -4.26
N TYR A 119 0.68 6.38 -3.48
CA TYR A 119 0.86 6.35 -2.04
C TYR A 119 -0.13 7.30 -1.37
N ILE A 120 -0.54 6.96 -0.15
CA ILE A 120 -1.25 7.88 0.74
C ILE A 120 -0.39 8.03 1.98
N GLN A 121 0.16 9.23 2.18
CA GLN A 121 0.87 9.58 3.39
C GLN A 121 -0.14 10.05 4.43
N VAL A 122 -0.04 9.51 5.64
CA VAL A 122 -0.83 9.92 6.80
C VAL A 122 0.12 10.48 7.83
N ILE A 123 -0.14 11.72 8.26
CA ILE A 123 0.69 12.46 9.21
C ILE A 123 -0.14 12.73 10.45
N SER A 124 0.38 12.38 11.63
CA SER A 124 -0.23 12.74 12.92
C SER A 124 0.22 14.11 13.42
N ILE A 125 -0.45 14.65 14.43
CA ILE A 125 -0.12 15.94 15.05
C ILE A 125 1.29 15.94 15.65
N ASP A 126 1.74 14.81 16.19
CA ASP A 126 3.10 14.58 16.69
C ASP A 126 4.13 14.24 15.59
N ASN A 127 3.76 14.43 14.32
CA ASN A 127 4.61 14.25 13.13
C ASN A 127 5.10 12.81 12.87
N HIS A 128 4.44 11.79 13.41
CA HIS A 128 4.63 10.44 12.90
C HIS A 128 4.02 10.31 11.50
N GLU A 129 4.77 9.68 10.59
CA GLU A 129 4.36 9.50 9.20
C GLU A 129 4.18 8.03 8.85
N PHE A 130 3.04 7.72 8.23
CA PHE A 130 2.71 6.40 7.76
C PHE A 130 2.43 6.44 6.26
N TRP A 131 3.11 5.57 5.51
CA TRP A 131 3.00 5.52 4.06
C TRP A 131 2.23 4.27 3.64
N PHE A 132 1.04 4.47 3.07
CA PHE A 132 0.20 3.38 2.59
C PHE A 132 0.23 3.30 1.07
N MET A 133 0.17 2.09 0.51
CA MET A 133 0.17 1.86 -0.94
C MET A 133 -0.71 0.67 -1.35
N GLY A 134 -0.86 0.44 -2.66
CA GLY A 134 -1.55 -0.74 -3.19
C GLY A 134 -3.06 -0.80 -2.92
N PHE A 135 -3.69 0.39 -2.85
CA PHE A 135 -5.14 0.54 -2.77
C PHE A 135 -5.78 0.14 -4.10
N LEU A 136 -6.73 -0.81 -4.07
CA LEU A 136 -7.51 -1.18 -5.26
C LEU A 136 -8.40 0.00 -5.73
N HIS A 137 -8.97 0.73 -4.78
CA HIS A 137 -9.81 1.91 -5.02
C HIS A 137 -9.13 3.17 -4.49
N TYR A 138 -7.95 3.50 -5.06
CA TYR A 138 -7.11 4.60 -4.58
C TYR A 138 -7.84 5.94 -4.44
N GLU A 139 -8.53 6.40 -5.48
CA GLU A 139 -9.22 7.71 -5.45
C GLU A 139 -10.32 7.75 -4.38
N SER A 140 -11.04 6.64 -4.19
CA SER A 140 -12.05 6.52 -3.13
C SER A 140 -11.41 6.53 -1.74
N ALA A 141 -10.27 5.87 -1.58
CA ALA A 141 -9.51 5.88 -0.33
C ALA A 141 -9.04 7.29 -0.01
N VAL A 142 -8.38 7.99 -0.95
CA VAL A 142 -7.93 9.39 -0.78
C VAL A 142 -9.09 10.28 -0.33
N LYS A 143 -10.19 10.29 -1.09
CA LYS A 143 -11.36 11.13 -0.78
C LYS A 143 -11.91 10.87 0.62
N ASN A 144 -12.10 9.61 0.99
CA ASN A 144 -12.68 9.24 2.28
C ASN A 144 -11.72 9.52 3.45
N LEU A 145 -10.41 9.32 3.26
CA LEU A 145 -9.39 9.57 4.28
C LEU A 145 -9.16 11.07 4.50
N GLN A 146 -9.13 11.87 3.43
CA GLN A 146 -9.03 13.33 3.53
C GLN A 146 -10.26 13.93 4.22
N GLY A 147 -11.46 13.42 3.93
CA GLY A 147 -12.69 13.83 4.62
C GLY A 147 -12.72 13.46 6.12
N ALA A 148 -11.77 12.65 6.61
CA ALA A 148 -11.64 12.31 8.01
C ALA A 148 -10.71 13.26 8.78
N VAL A 149 -9.92 14.10 8.10
CA VAL A 149 -9.08 15.10 8.75
C VAL A 149 -9.99 16.11 9.44
N PRO A 150 -9.81 16.39 10.76
CA PRO A 150 -10.61 17.38 11.45
C PRO A 150 -10.54 18.74 10.74
N THR A 151 -11.70 19.34 10.50
CA THR A 151 -11.74 20.73 10.03
C THR A 151 -11.24 21.64 11.16
N PRO A 152 -10.43 22.68 10.87
CA PRO A 152 -10.11 23.69 11.85
C PRO A 152 -11.41 24.24 12.44
N ALA A 153 -11.49 24.35 13.77
CA ALA A 153 -12.61 25.03 14.40
C ALA A 153 -12.67 26.48 13.86
N PRO A 154 -13.86 27.01 13.53
CA PRO A 154 -13.96 28.42 13.20
C PRO A 154 -13.43 29.27 14.37
N PRO A 155 -12.81 30.43 14.08
CA PRO A 155 -12.30 31.35 15.09
C PRO A 155 -13.41 31.91 15.99
#